data_AF-A0A7X1FMX4-F1
#
_entry.id   AF-A0A7X1FMX4-F1
#
_cell.length_a   1.000
_cell.length_b   1.000
_cell.length_c   1.000
_cell.angle_alpha   90.00
_cell.angle_beta   90.00
_cell.angle_gamma   90.00
#
_symmetry.space_group_name_H-M   'P 1'
#
loop_
_entity.id
_entity.type
_entity.pdbx_description
1 polymer ?
#
loop_
_entity_poly.entity_id
_entity_poly.type
_entity_poly.pdbx_seq_one_letter_code
_entity_poly.pdbx_strand_id
1 'polypeptide(L)'
;MVIIKFSPVCTDMFPRLESVSIEGYAITINGEAFDFSPLERGYELELEAIDSPLFADKAVMSTDGVLSITLLMPYDEATATDAIRFPEPVTVTAAGPVDIPTNHPAQPPVTPTVEADHGLLAEQENLH
;
A
#
# COMPACT_ATOMS: atom_id res chain seq x y z
N MET A 1 9.81 -3.60 8.27
CA MET A 1 9.65 -3.36 6.82
C MET A 1 8.58 -4.31 6.33
N VAL A 2 7.72 -3.87 5.41
CA VAL A 2 6.64 -4.69 4.87
C VAL A 2 6.74 -4.73 3.34
N ILE A 3 6.55 -5.90 2.74
CA ILE A 3 6.45 -6.09 1.29
C ILE A 3 5.02 -6.54 0.99
N ILE A 4 4.34 -5.78 0.13
CA ILE A 4 2.97 -6.05 -0.29
C ILE A 4 3.01 -6.48 -1.74
N LYS A 5 2.54 -7.69 -2.01
CA LYS A 5 2.30 -8.20 -3.37
C LYS A 5 0.82 -8.09 -3.68
N PHE A 6 0.49 -7.95 -4.95
CA PHE A 6 -0.90 -7.88 -5.40
C PHE A 6 -1.19 -9.05 -6.34
N SER A 7 -2.30 -9.74 -6.08
CA SER A 7 -2.81 -10.84 -6.90
C SER A 7 -4.05 -10.35 -7.64
N PRO A 8 -3.91 -9.91 -8.89
CA PRO A 8 -5.03 -9.38 -9.65
C PRO A 8 -5.97 -10.50 -10.09
N VAL A 9 -7.28 -10.28 -9.92
CA VAL A 9 -8.32 -11.24 -10.32
C VAL A 9 -9.49 -10.52 -11.00
N CYS A 10 -9.84 -10.94 -12.22
CA CYS A 10 -11.01 -10.41 -12.92
C CYS A 10 -12.28 -11.01 -12.32
N THR A 11 -12.88 -10.31 -11.35
CA THR A 11 -14.08 -10.78 -10.66
C THR A 11 -14.78 -9.63 -9.93
N ASP A 12 -16.10 -9.73 -9.84
CA ASP A 12 -16.99 -8.87 -9.05
C ASP A 12 -17.45 -9.54 -7.74
N MET A 13 -17.00 -10.78 -7.47
CA MET A 13 -17.43 -11.59 -6.33
C MET A 13 -16.80 -11.18 -4.99
N PHE A 14 -15.65 -10.50 -5.04
CA PHE A 14 -14.89 -10.08 -3.87
C PHE A 14 -14.95 -8.56 -3.70
N PRO A 15 -14.84 -8.04 -2.45
CA PRO A 15 -14.74 -6.61 -2.23
C PRO A 15 -13.52 -6.03 -2.94
N ARG A 16 -13.62 -4.78 -3.42
CA ARG A 16 -12.49 -4.10 -4.06
C ARG A 16 -11.46 -3.68 -3.03
N LEU A 17 -10.19 -3.69 -3.43
CA LEU A 17 -9.12 -3.07 -2.66
C LEU A 17 -9.12 -1.56 -2.93
N GLU A 18 -9.50 -0.75 -1.94
CA GLU A 18 -9.68 0.70 -2.09
C GLU A 18 -8.61 1.51 -1.37
N SER A 19 -8.13 1.01 -0.23
CA SER A 19 -7.12 1.68 0.57
C SER A 19 -6.30 0.70 1.38
N VAL A 20 -5.00 0.98 1.49
CA VAL A 20 -4.07 0.26 2.35
C VAL A 20 -3.24 1.28 3.11
N SER A 21 -3.08 1.10 4.41
CA SER A 21 -2.12 1.87 5.22
C SER A 21 -1.36 0.97 6.18
N ILE A 22 -0.12 1.35 6.48
CA ILE A 22 0.78 0.58 7.34
C ILE A 22 1.17 1.41 8.55
N GLU A 23 1.16 0.78 9.72
CA GLU A 23 1.77 1.29 10.96
C GLU A 23 2.58 0.17 11.61
N GLY A 24 3.90 0.17 11.37
CA GLY A 24 4.76 -0.94 11.82
C GLY A 24 4.43 -2.26 11.09
N TYR A 25 3.87 -3.23 11.81
CA TYR A 25 3.34 -4.48 11.25
C TYR A 25 1.81 -4.57 11.31
N ALA A 26 1.13 -3.49 11.69
CA ALA A 26 -0.31 -3.36 11.54
C ALA A 26 -0.63 -2.87 10.13
N ILE A 27 -1.57 -3.55 9.47
CA ILE A 27 -2.00 -3.28 8.10
C ILE A 27 -3.49 -2.96 8.15
N THR A 28 -3.87 -1.75 7.74
CA THR A 28 -5.27 -1.38 7.59
C THR A 28 -5.67 -1.49 6.14
N ILE A 29 -6.69 -2.30 5.85
CA ILE A 29 -7.22 -2.53 4.50
C ILE A 29 -8.68 -2.10 4.52
N ASN A 30 -9.05 -1.12 3.69
CA ASN A 30 -10.42 -0.59 3.63
C ASN A 30 -11.01 -0.21 5.00
N GLY A 31 -10.16 0.25 5.94
CA GLY A 31 -10.55 0.62 7.30
C GLY A 31 -10.54 -0.52 8.33
N GLU A 32 -10.31 -1.78 7.91
CA GLU A 32 -10.16 -2.92 8.82
C GLU A 32 -8.68 -3.17 9.14
N ALA A 33 -8.35 -3.29 10.43
CA ALA A 33 -6.97 -3.41 10.90
C ALA A 33 -6.57 -4.86 11.21
N PHE A 34 -5.47 -5.30 10.61
CA PHE A 34 -4.85 -6.60 10.81
C PHE A 34 -3.48 -6.40 11.47
N ASP A 35 -3.34 -6.86 12.73
CA ASP A 35 -2.09 -6.71 13.48
C ASP A 35 -1.22 -7.97 13.39
N PHE A 36 -0.11 -7.87 12.66
CA PHE A 36 0.89 -8.94 12.52
C PHE A 36 2.07 -8.77 13.48
N SER A 37 2.04 -7.80 14.40
CA SER A 37 3.09 -7.61 15.41
C SER A 37 3.38 -8.85 16.27
N PRO A 38 2.39 -9.74 16.55
CA PRO A 38 2.66 -11.00 17.26
C PRO A 38 3.39 -12.06 16.43
N LEU A 39 3.50 -11.91 15.10
CA LEU A 39 4.13 -12.91 14.22
C LEU A 39 5.65 -12.85 14.35
N GLU A 40 6.24 -13.93 14.87
CA GLU A 40 7.68 -14.01 15.11
C GLU A 40 8.51 -14.15 13.82
N ARG A 41 9.79 -13.77 13.88
CA ARG A 41 10.70 -13.91 12.74
C ARG A 41 10.90 -15.37 12.36
N GLY A 42 10.78 -15.68 11.08
CA GLY A 42 10.84 -17.04 10.54
C GLY A 42 9.51 -17.79 10.61
N TYR A 43 8.44 -17.17 11.08
CA TYR A 43 7.11 -17.77 11.16
C TYR A 43 6.20 -17.25 10.05
N GLU A 44 5.15 -18.02 9.79
CA GLU A 44 4.08 -17.67 8.87
C GLU A 44 2.72 -17.83 9.54
N LEU A 45 1.76 -17.01 9.11
CA LEU A 45 0.36 -17.05 9.54
C LEU A 45 -0.49 -17.45 8.34
N GLU A 46 -1.08 -18.65 8.42
CA GLU A 46 -1.92 -19.21 7.36
C GLU A 46 -3.10 -18.31 7.01
N LEU A 47 -3.56 -18.40 5.76
CA LEU A 47 -4.61 -17.54 5.22
C LEU A 47 -5.91 -17.65 6.03
N GLU A 48 -6.28 -18.86 6.48
CA GLU A 48 -7.48 -19.11 7.29
C GLU A 48 -7.41 -18.44 8.67
N ALA A 49 -6.21 -18.16 9.18
CA ALA A 49 -6.03 -17.47 10.46
C ALA A 49 -6.07 -15.94 10.33
N ILE A 50 -5.90 -15.40 9.12
CA ILE A 50 -6.06 -13.97 8.83
C ILE A 50 -7.56 -13.60 8.76
N ASP A 51 -8.41 -14.56 8.38
CA ASP A 51 -9.88 -14.43 8.33
C ASP A 51 -10.37 -13.21 7.52
N SER A 52 -9.77 -12.99 6.34
CA SER A 52 -10.17 -11.90 5.46
C SER A 52 -10.18 -12.31 3.98
N PRO A 53 -11.23 -11.92 3.21
CA PRO A 53 -11.34 -12.26 1.80
C PRO A 53 -10.39 -11.46 0.91
N LEU A 54 -9.66 -10.48 1.45
CA LEU A 54 -8.72 -9.64 0.70
C LEU A 54 -7.27 -10.12 0.75
N PHE A 55 -6.99 -11.21 1.48
CA PHE A 55 -5.68 -11.86 1.45
C PHE A 55 -5.70 -13.03 0.46
N ALA A 56 -4.66 -13.11 -0.37
CA ALA A 56 -4.53 -14.15 -1.39
C ALA A 56 -3.70 -15.35 -0.93
N ASP A 57 -2.88 -15.15 0.10
CA ASP A 57 -1.87 -16.10 0.57
C ASP A 57 -1.58 -15.84 2.06
N LYS A 58 -0.75 -16.70 2.67
CA LYS A 58 -0.33 -16.55 4.06
C LYS A 58 0.55 -15.30 4.26
N ALA A 59 0.58 -14.79 5.49
CA ALA A 59 1.54 -13.76 5.87
C ALA A 59 2.84 -14.42 6.33
N VAL A 60 3.99 -13.96 5.82
CA VAL A 60 5.30 -14.54 6.14
C VAL A 60 6.19 -13.49 6.77
N MET A 61 6.68 -13.74 7.98
CA MET A 61 7.70 -12.92 8.62
C MET A 61 9.07 -13.55 8.38
N SER A 62 9.93 -12.91 7.59
CA SER A 62 11.27 -13.43 7.33
C SER A 62 12.12 -13.47 8.61
N THR A 63 13.22 -14.23 8.57
CA THR A 63 14.22 -14.26 9.66
C THR A 63 14.86 -12.89 9.94
N ASP A 64 14.84 -11.99 8.94
CA ASP A 64 15.36 -10.62 9.04
C ASP A 64 14.30 -9.61 9.51
N GLY A 65 13.05 -10.06 9.76
CA GLY A 65 11.96 -9.18 10.18
C GLY A 65 11.32 -8.40 9.04
N VAL A 66 11.21 -9.02 7.86
CA VAL A 66 10.45 -8.48 6.74
C VAL A 66 9.13 -9.21 6.64
N LEU A 67 8.03 -8.50 6.87
CA LEU A 67 6.68 -9.04 6.70
C LEU A 67 6.33 -9.02 5.21
N SER A 68 5.98 -10.17 4.64
CA SER A 68 5.49 -10.29 3.27
C SER A 68 4.05 -10.75 3.27
N ILE A 69 3.18 -10.02 2.59
CA ILE A 69 1.77 -10.38 2.40
C ILE A 69 1.40 -10.29 0.92
N THR A 70 0.34 -11.01 0.53
CA THR A 70 -0.25 -10.92 -0.81
C THR A 70 -1.71 -10.55 -0.69
N LEU A 71 -2.11 -9.43 -1.29
CA LEU A 71 -3.48 -8.95 -1.30
C LEU A 71 -4.17 -9.34 -2.60
N LEU A 72 -5.41 -9.82 -2.50
CA LEU A 72 -6.30 -9.96 -3.64
C LEU A 72 -6.67 -8.57 -4.15
N MET A 73 -6.61 -8.41 -5.46
CA MET A 73 -6.98 -7.18 -6.14
C MET A 73 -8.05 -7.47 -7.20
N PRO A 74 -9.33 -7.57 -6.79
CA PRO A 74 -10.44 -7.73 -7.73
C PRO A 74 -10.56 -6.53 -8.65
N TYR A 75 -10.65 -6.79 -9.95
CA TYR A 75 -10.80 -5.75 -10.96
C TYR A 75 -11.90 -6.07 -11.96
N ASP A 76 -12.34 -5.01 -12.64
CA ASP A 76 -13.28 -5.08 -13.75
C ASP A 76 -12.51 -5.00 -15.08
N GLU A 77 -12.68 -6.00 -15.94
CA GLU A 77 -11.95 -6.13 -17.22
C GLU A 77 -12.15 -4.92 -18.13
N ALA A 78 -13.35 -4.29 -18.10
CA ALA A 78 -13.64 -3.16 -18.97
C ALA A 78 -12.84 -1.91 -18.61
N THR A 79 -12.30 -1.85 -17.39
CA THR A 79 -11.58 -0.67 -16.89
C THR A 79 -10.11 -0.93 -16.61
N ALA A 80 -9.67 -2.19 -16.48
CA ALA A 80 -8.33 -2.54 -15.99
C ALA A 80 -7.17 -2.13 -16.90
N THR A 81 -6.24 -1.35 -16.32
CA THR A 81 -4.95 -1.02 -16.95
C THR A 81 -3.94 -2.18 -16.84
N ASP A 82 -2.81 -2.07 -17.55
CA ASP A 82 -1.71 -3.05 -17.38
C ASP A 82 -1.10 -2.99 -15.99
N ALA A 83 -1.11 -1.82 -15.33
CA ALA A 83 -0.65 -1.68 -13.95
C ALA A 83 -1.52 -2.47 -12.96
N ILE A 84 -2.82 -2.60 -13.23
CA ILE A 84 -3.71 -3.48 -12.46
C ILE A 84 -3.48 -4.96 -12.81
N ARG A 85 -3.32 -5.29 -14.10
CA ARG A 85 -3.18 -6.70 -14.54
C ARG A 85 -1.81 -7.30 -14.19
N PHE A 86 -0.78 -6.46 -14.07
CA PHE A 86 0.60 -6.84 -13.75
C PHE A 86 1.20 -5.92 -12.69
N PRO A 87 0.68 -5.96 -11.46
CA PRO A 87 1.08 -5.03 -10.41
C PRO A 87 2.49 -5.35 -9.89
N GLU A 88 3.31 -4.32 -9.73
CA GLU A 88 4.59 -4.45 -9.04
C GLU A 88 4.37 -4.54 -7.52
N PRO A 89 5.17 -5.33 -6.80
CA PRO A 89 5.15 -5.33 -5.34
C PRO A 89 5.60 -3.97 -4.77
N VAL A 90 5.00 -3.56 -3.65
CA VAL A 90 5.38 -2.33 -2.94
C VAL A 90 6.18 -2.67 -1.70
N THR A 91 7.31 -1.98 -1.50
CA THR A 91 8.11 -2.07 -0.29
C THR A 91 7.83 -0.86 0.60
N VAL A 92 7.36 -1.11 1.82
CA VAL A 92 6.98 -0.07 2.78
C VAL A 92 8.01 0.00 3.90
N THR A 93 8.66 1.17 3.99
CA THR A 93 9.70 1.47 5.00
C THR A 93 9.28 2.49 6.05
N ALA A 94 8.15 3.18 5.83
CA ALA A 94 7.61 4.18 6.75
C ALA A 94 6.09 3.98 6.92
N ALA A 95 5.56 4.42 8.06
CA ALA A 95 4.12 4.37 8.30
C ALA A 95 3.38 5.36 7.37
N GLY A 96 2.15 5.01 7.00
CA GLY A 96 1.30 5.85 6.17
C GLY A 96 0.50 5.07 5.12
N PRO A 97 -0.20 5.79 4.24
CA PRO A 97 -0.91 5.20 3.11
C PRO A 97 0.07 4.54 2.14
N VAL A 98 -0.36 3.44 1.54
CA VAL A 98 0.37 2.70 0.51
C VAL A 98 -0.32 2.95 -0.83
N ASP A 99 0.46 3.32 -1.84
CA ASP A 99 -0.03 3.44 -3.20
C ASP A 99 -0.42 2.06 -3.73
N ILE A 100 -1.73 1.86 -3.91
CA ILE A 100 -2.26 0.66 -4.56
C ILE A 100 -2.30 0.86 -6.07
N PRO A 101 -2.12 -0.20 -6.87
CA PRO A 101 -2.34 -0.12 -8.31
C PRO A 101 -3.78 0.33 -8.60
N THR A 102 -3.96 1.44 -9.30
CA THR A 102 -5.29 1.97 -9.67
C THR A 102 -5.48 2.04 -11.18
N ASN A 103 -6.73 2.31 -11.60
CA ASN A 103 -7.06 2.58 -13.00
C ASN A 103 -6.64 3.97 -13.47
N HIS A 104 -6.12 4.80 -12.57
CA HIS A 104 -5.48 6.03 -12.99
C HIS A 104 -4.13 5.67 -13.63
N PRO A 105 -3.73 6.29 -14.75
CA PRO A 105 -2.35 6.16 -15.22
C PRO A 105 -1.41 6.41 -14.04
N ALA A 106 -0.38 5.58 -13.89
CA ALA A 106 0.61 5.72 -12.83
C ALA A 106 1.02 7.20 -12.76
N GLN A 107 0.62 7.89 -11.70
CA GLN A 107 1.05 9.25 -11.51
C GLN A 107 2.58 9.13 -11.38
N PRO A 108 3.37 9.79 -12.25
CA PRO A 108 4.82 9.69 -12.16
C PRO A 108 5.21 10.00 -10.72
N PRO A 109 6.15 9.23 -10.12
CA PRO A 109 6.44 9.27 -8.70
C PRO A 109 6.60 10.73 -8.29
N VAL A 110 5.63 11.23 -7.52
CA VAL A 110 5.72 12.56 -6.94
C VAL A 110 6.83 12.46 -5.90
N THR A 111 8.06 12.70 -6.35
CA THR A 111 9.14 13.01 -5.42
C THR A 111 8.60 14.20 -4.64
N PRO A 112 8.45 14.11 -3.30
CA PRO A 112 8.00 15.25 -2.52
C PRO A 112 9.03 16.34 -2.77
N THR A 113 8.70 17.27 -3.66
CA THR A 113 9.40 18.53 -3.78
C THR A 113 9.01 19.21 -2.48
N VAL A 114 9.90 19.05 -1.49
CA VAL A 114 10.00 19.97 -0.39
C VAL A 114 10.10 21.35 -1.04
N GLU A 115 8.96 22.01 -1.16
CA GLU A 115 8.89 23.42 -1.50
C GLU A 115 9.55 24.11 -0.31
N ALA A 116 10.86 24.27 -0.42
CA ALA A 116 11.61 25.15 0.43
C ALA A 116 11.09 26.55 0.10
N ASP A 117 10.05 26.95 0.83
CA ASP A 117 9.63 28.34 1.01
C ASP A 117 10.81 29.07 1.67
N HIS A 118 11.84 29.31 0.87
CA HIS A 118 12.93 30.20 1.21
C HIS A 118 12.33 31.60 1.18
N GLY A 119 12.03 32.09 2.38
CA GLY A 119 11.46 33.40 2.63
C GLY A 119 12.13 34.50 1.82
N LEU A 120 11.29 35.27 1.14
CA LEU A 120 11.69 36.54 0.56
C LEU A 120 11.52 37.62 1.64
N LEU A 121 12.65 37.98 2.25
CA LEU A 121 12.82 39.20 3.03
C LEU A 121 12.81 40.41 2.10
N ALA A 122 12.11 41.48 2.54
CA ALA A 122 12.16 42.87 2.06
C ALA A 122 11.64 43.08 0.61
N GLU A 123 10.92 44.15 0.27
CA GLU A 123 11.25 45.55 0.52
C GLU A 123 10.00 46.40 0.81
N GLN A 124 10.12 47.21 1.85
CA GLN A 124 9.30 48.42 2.01
C GLN A 124 9.77 49.42 0.97
N GLU A 125 8.88 49.94 0.11
CA GLU A 125 9.05 51.31 -0.38
C GLU A 125 7.70 52.03 -0.56
N ASN A 126 7.81 53.32 -0.32
CA ASN A 126 6.84 54.35 0.00
C ASN A 126 6.19 54.98 -1.26
N LEU A 127 5.04 55.63 -1.04
CA LEU A 127 4.53 56.83 -1.74
C LEU A 127 3.86 56.66 -3.12
N HIS A 128 2.54 56.95 -3.18
CA HIS A 128 1.96 58.23 -3.64
C HIS A 128 0.46 58.30 -3.30
#